data_AF-A0A7S2WK31-F1
#
_entry.id   AF-A0A7S2WK31-F1
#
_cell.length_a   1.000
_cell.length_b   1.000
_cell.length_c   1.000
_cell.angle_alpha   90.00
_cell.angle_beta   90.00
_cell.angle_gamma   90.00
#
_symmetry.space_group_name_H-M   'P 1'
#
loop_
_entity.id
_entity.type
_entity.pdbx_description
1 polymer ?
#
loop_
_entity_poly.entity_id
_entity_poly.type
_entity_poly.pdbx_seq_one_letter_code
_entity_poly.pdbx_strand_id
1 'polypeptide(L)'
;ILSPLTLALFEDSGWYEANYSSSFVSPWGHGATCDFIDNPCLVSDTNGEVSIPDYGKGYFCTSASQRGCAPSHHYKMACTVIDYGLFFPKTLPDPEFTYFPNQPSQGGPRQADYCPLFGSTYAGLEPEDLDCRDSGNVDRINLYSEY
;
A
#
# COMPACT_ATOMS: atom_id res chain seq x y z
N ILE A 1 11.38 6.09 -8.90
CA ILE A 1 12.57 6.04 -8.03
C ILE A 1 13.56 5.06 -8.65
N LEU A 2 14.85 5.41 -8.72
CA LEU A 2 15.91 4.46 -9.06
C LEU A 2 16.56 4.03 -7.75
N SER A 3 16.31 2.80 -7.31
CA SER A 3 16.72 2.32 -5.99
C SER A 3 18.03 1.51 -6.06
N PRO A 4 18.72 1.34 -4.92
CA PRO A 4 19.84 0.42 -4.81
C PRO A 4 19.51 -1.00 -5.30
N LEU A 5 18.26 -1.46 -5.09
CA LEU A 5 17.81 -2.78 -5.53
C LEU A 5 17.84 -2.92 -7.07
N THR A 6 17.37 -1.90 -7.79
CA THR A 6 17.41 -1.89 -9.25
C THR A 6 18.84 -1.81 -9.78
N LEU A 7 19.70 -1.02 -9.11
CA LEU A 7 21.12 -0.94 -9.47
C LEU A 7 21.85 -2.27 -9.27
N ALA A 8 21.62 -2.93 -8.14
CA ALA A 8 22.17 -4.25 -7.84
C ALA A 8 21.75 -5.28 -8.89
N LEU A 9 20.48 -5.30 -9.30
CA LEU A 9 20.00 -6.18 -10.37
C LEU A 9 20.77 -5.97 -11.69
N PHE A 10 21.06 -4.72 -12.06
CA PHE A 10 21.84 -4.43 -13.27
C PHE A 10 23.32 -4.81 -13.14
N GLU A 11 23.91 -4.63 -11.97
CA GLU A 11 25.29 -5.04 -11.71
C GLU A 11 25.43 -6.57 -11.70
N ASP A 12 24.53 -7.29 -11.02
CA ASP A 12 24.49 -8.75 -10.96
C ASP A 12 24.26 -9.41 -12.32
N SER A 13 23.65 -8.68 -13.26
CA SER A 13 23.51 -9.14 -14.65
C SER A 13 24.86 -9.27 -15.38
N GLY A 14 25.91 -8.58 -14.89
CA GLY A 14 27.24 -8.54 -15.48
C GLY A 14 27.40 -7.56 -16.65
N TRP A 15 26.36 -6.81 -17.01
CA TRP A 15 26.37 -5.86 -18.13
C TRP A 15 26.81 -4.45 -17.72
N TYR A 16 26.71 -4.13 -16.42
CA TYR A 16 26.94 -2.79 -15.89
C TYR A 16 27.75 -2.84 -14.60
N GLU A 17 28.50 -1.78 -14.33
CA GLU A 17 29.06 -1.48 -13.01
C GLU A 17 28.25 -0.33 -12.41
N ALA A 18 27.62 -0.55 -11.27
CA ALA A 18 26.59 0.36 -10.77
C ALA A 18 27.16 1.42 -9.80
N ASN A 19 26.82 2.69 -10.01
CA ASN A 19 27.12 3.75 -9.05
C ASN A 19 25.97 3.94 -8.06
N TYR A 20 26.05 3.30 -6.90
CA TYR A 20 25.04 3.37 -5.85
C TYR A 20 24.83 4.76 -5.24
N SER A 21 25.82 5.66 -5.34
CA SER A 21 25.68 7.04 -4.84
C SER A 21 24.65 7.87 -5.63
N SER A 22 24.27 7.42 -6.83
CA SER A 22 23.24 8.03 -7.67
C SER A 22 21.83 7.44 -7.47
N SER A 23 21.63 6.62 -6.43
CA SER A 23 20.35 5.99 -6.14
C SER A 23 19.63 6.61 -4.95
N PHE A 24 18.32 6.38 -4.87
CA PHE A 24 17.48 6.81 -3.76
C PHE A 24 16.87 5.60 -3.07
N VAL A 25 16.95 5.57 -1.74
CA VAL A 25 16.33 4.52 -0.93
C VAL A 25 14.81 4.65 -1.03
N SER A 26 14.15 3.57 -1.41
CA SER A 26 12.69 3.52 -1.41
C SER A 26 12.18 3.54 0.04
N PRO A 27 11.22 4.41 0.40
CA PRO A 27 10.66 4.42 1.75
C PRO A 27 9.78 3.19 2.02
N TRP A 28 9.30 2.51 0.97
CA TRP A 28 8.53 1.28 1.10
C TRP A 28 9.37 0.15 1.71
N GLY A 29 8.96 -0.38 2.87
CA GLY A 29 9.65 -1.44 3.60
C GLY A 29 11.03 -1.06 4.15
N HIS A 30 11.45 0.21 4.06
CA HIS A 30 12.77 0.61 4.55
C HIS A 30 12.82 0.63 6.08
N GLY A 31 13.74 -0.14 6.66
CA GLY A 31 13.84 -0.31 8.11
C GLY A 31 12.79 -1.28 8.69
N ALA A 32 11.99 -1.94 7.85
CA ALA A 32 11.08 -3.00 8.28
C ALA A 32 11.86 -4.27 8.69
N THR A 33 11.26 -5.10 9.54
CA THR A 33 11.82 -6.38 9.97
C THR A 33 11.58 -7.47 8.92
N CYS A 34 12.23 -8.63 9.08
CA CYS A 34 11.97 -9.82 8.25
C CYS A 34 10.47 -10.19 8.22
N ASP A 35 9.74 -9.93 9.31
CA ASP A 35 8.31 -10.20 9.40
C ASP A 35 7.48 -9.48 8.34
N PHE A 36 7.94 -8.33 7.83
CA PHE A 36 7.28 -7.61 6.74
C PHE A 36 7.27 -8.40 5.41
N ILE A 37 8.25 -9.28 5.22
CA ILE A 37 8.39 -10.12 4.02
C ILE A 37 7.82 -11.52 4.29
N ASP A 38 8.08 -12.07 5.47
CA ASP A 38 7.82 -13.47 5.78
C ASP A 38 6.38 -13.74 6.23
N ASN A 39 5.66 -12.71 6.69
CA ASN A 39 4.31 -12.85 7.24
C ASN A 39 3.25 -12.08 6.44
N PRO A 40 1.96 -12.45 6.55
CA PRO A 40 0.86 -11.74 5.91
C PRO A 40 0.81 -10.25 6.26
N CYS A 41 0.42 -9.42 5.31
CA CYS A 41 0.27 -7.97 5.51
C CYS A 41 -0.91 -7.59 6.40
N LEU A 42 -1.91 -8.46 6.51
CA LEU A 42 -3.08 -8.32 7.37
C LEU A 42 -3.30 -9.62 8.14
N VAL A 43 -3.71 -9.50 9.39
CA VAL A 43 -4.04 -10.64 10.26
C VAL A 43 -5.47 -10.53 10.75
N SER A 44 -6.15 -11.67 10.90
CA SER A 44 -7.50 -11.72 11.48
C SER A 44 -7.48 -12.40 12.84
N ASP A 45 -8.28 -11.89 13.78
CA ASP A 45 -8.46 -12.53 15.08
C ASP A 45 -9.48 -13.68 15.01
N THR A 46 -9.73 -14.34 16.14
CA THR A 46 -10.71 -15.44 16.22
C THR A 46 -12.16 -15.00 15.97
N ASN A 47 -12.45 -13.71 16.04
CA ASN A 47 -13.76 -13.14 15.77
C ASN A 47 -13.90 -12.68 14.31
N GLY A 48 -12.84 -12.80 13.51
CA GLY A 48 -12.78 -12.34 12.12
C GLY A 48 -12.51 -10.84 11.96
N GLU A 49 -12.06 -10.16 13.02
CA GLU A 49 -11.63 -8.77 12.96
C GLU A 49 -10.25 -8.68 12.31
N VAL A 50 -10.15 -7.89 11.24
CA VAL A 50 -8.92 -7.72 10.46
C VAL A 50 -8.13 -6.53 10.99
N SER A 51 -6.85 -6.75 11.27
CA SER A 51 -5.94 -5.72 11.79
C SER A 51 -4.59 -5.74 11.07
N ILE A 52 -3.88 -4.61 11.17
CA ILE A 52 -2.55 -4.44 10.59
C ILE A 52 -1.53 -4.82 11.67
N PRO A 53 -0.66 -5.81 11.42
CA PRO A 53 0.40 -6.19 12.34
C PRO A 53 1.44 -5.06 12.47
N ASP A 54 2.20 -5.06 13.58
CA ASP A 54 3.13 -3.96 13.89
C ASP A 54 4.15 -3.68 12.78
N TYR A 55 4.67 -4.72 12.12
CA TYR A 55 5.62 -4.59 11.01
C TYR A 55 4.99 -3.99 9.74
N GLY A 56 3.66 -4.03 9.60
CA GLY A 56 2.93 -3.52 8.44
C GLY A 56 2.35 -2.12 8.62
N LYS A 57 2.41 -1.55 9.83
CA LYS A 57 1.85 -0.22 10.14
C LYS A 57 2.52 0.86 9.29
N GLY A 58 1.71 1.70 8.65
CA GLY A 58 2.17 2.77 7.77
C GLY A 58 2.35 2.36 6.31
N TYR A 59 2.28 1.06 5.98
CA TYR A 59 2.36 0.55 4.61
C TYR A 59 1.00 0.04 4.11
N PHE A 60 0.30 -0.70 4.97
CA PHE A 60 -0.97 -1.34 4.65
C PHE A 60 -2.17 -0.65 5.29
N CYS A 61 -3.37 -1.03 4.86
CA CYS A 61 -4.64 -0.51 5.33
C CYS A 61 -5.72 -1.61 5.31
N THR A 62 -6.87 -1.38 5.95
CA THR A 62 -7.94 -2.40 6.09
C THR A 62 -9.27 -2.01 5.49
N SER A 63 -9.49 -0.73 5.16
CA SER A 63 -10.79 -0.27 4.66
C SER A 63 -10.64 0.78 3.57
N ALA A 64 -11.44 0.68 2.52
CA ALA A 64 -11.48 1.62 1.40
C ALA A 64 -11.78 3.07 1.82
N SER A 65 -12.40 3.29 2.98
CA SER A 65 -12.66 4.64 3.52
C SER A 65 -11.47 5.24 4.27
N GLN A 66 -10.44 4.46 4.58
CA GLN A 66 -9.25 4.97 5.26
C GLN A 66 -8.47 5.89 4.32
N ARG A 67 -7.96 6.96 4.93
CA ARG A 67 -7.03 7.91 4.34
C ARG A 67 -5.77 7.93 5.17
N GLY A 68 -4.63 8.05 4.50
CA GLY A 68 -3.33 8.02 5.14
C GLY A 68 -2.28 8.59 4.22
N CYS A 69 -1.08 8.80 4.73
CA CYS A 69 0.03 9.21 3.90
C CYS A 69 0.58 8.02 3.13
N ALA A 70 1.01 8.26 1.90
CA ALA A 70 1.90 7.35 1.20
C ALA A 70 3.15 7.10 2.07
N PRO A 71 3.85 5.95 1.93
CA PRO A 71 5.03 5.65 2.76
C PRO A 71 6.18 6.65 2.63
N SER A 72 6.22 7.46 1.57
CA SER A 72 7.15 8.59 1.45
C SER A 72 6.79 9.79 2.33
N HIS A 73 5.61 9.81 2.96
CA HIS A 73 5.02 10.92 3.70
C HIS A 73 4.84 12.22 2.90
N HIS A 74 4.89 12.18 1.56
CA HIS A 74 4.74 13.38 0.73
C HIS A 74 3.30 13.65 0.32
N TYR A 75 2.50 12.60 0.12
CA TYR A 75 1.16 12.73 -0.43
C TYR A 75 0.17 11.91 0.39
N LYS A 76 -1.03 12.46 0.57
CA LYS A 76 -2.19 11.74 1.09
C LYS A 76 -2.72 10.80 0.02
N MET A 77 -3.10 9.61 0.44
CA MET A 77 -3.64 8.55 -0.41
C MET A 77 -4.81 7.87 0.31
N ALA A 78 -5.73 7.33 -0.49
CA ALA A 78 -6.77 6.46 -0.02
C ALA A 78 -6.26 5.02 -0.01
N CYS A 79 -6.83 4.24 0.90
CA CYS A 79 -6.64 2.81 0.93
C CYS A 79 -7.22 2.16 -0.34
N THR A 80 -6.37 1.46 -1.08
CA THR A 80 -6.77 0.73 -2.28
C THR A 80 -7.30 -0.65 -1.88
N VAL A 81 -8.62 -0.76 -1.77
CA VAL A 81 -9.33 -2.05 -1.65
C VAL A 81 -10.13 -2.27 -2.94
N ILE A 82 -9.93 -3.43 -3.54
CA ILE A 82 -10.50 -3.86 -4.80
C ILE A 82 -11.37 -5.09 -4.52
N ASP A 83 -12.62 -5.06 -4.98
CA ASP A 83 -13.48 -6.24 -4.98
C ASP A 83 -13.38 -6.99 -6.31
N TYR A 84 -12.61 -8.08 -6.31
CA TYR A 84 -12.41 -8.93 -7.47
C TYR A 84 -13.66 -9.71 -7.89
N GLY A 85 -14.70 -9.70 -7.05
CA GLY A 85 -16.01 -10.25 -7.39
C GLY A 85 -16.74 -9.46 -8.46
N LEU A 86 -16.34 -8.21 -8.69
CA LEU A 86 -16.92 -7.31 -9.69
C LEU A 86 -16.26 -7.41 -11.07
N PHE A 87 -15.11 -8.08 -11.20
CA PHE A 87 -14.43 -8.24 -12.49
C PHE A 87 -15.04 -9.36 -13.34
N PHE A 88 -14.96 -9.19 -14.66
CA PHE A 88 -15.33 -10.21 -15.65
C PHE A 88 -14.18 -10.48 -16.62
N PRO A 89 -13.67 -11.73 -16.76
CA PRO A 89 -14.08 -12.92 -16.00
C PRO A 89 -13.69 -12.82 -14.52
N LYS A 90 -14.53 -13.39 -13.64
CA LYS A 90 -14.29 -13.38 -12.19
C LYS A 90 -13.01 -14.14 -11.88
N THR A 91 -12.04 -13.42 -11.34
CA THR A 91 -10.73 -13.96 -10.99
C THR A 91 -10.40 -13.52 -9.58
N LEU A 92 -10.74 -14.38 -8.61
CA LEU A 92 -10.56 -14.13 -7.18
C LEU A 92 -9.08 -14.30 -6.78
N PRO A 93 -8.68 -13.70 -5.64
CA PRO A 93 -7.41 -14.04 -5.00
C PRO A 93 -7.36 -15.54 -4.64
N ASP A 94 -6.18 -16.14 -4.73
CA ASP A 94 -5.94 -17.49 -4.22
C ASP A 94 -6.07 -17.49 -2.67
N PRO A 95 -6.41 -18.62 -2.02
CA PRO A 95 -6.71 -18.68 -0.59
C PRO A 95 -5.62 -18.08 0.31
N GLU A 96 -4.34 -18.26 -0.05
CA GLU A 96 -3.19 -17.68 0.65
C GLU A 96 -3.15 -16.14 0.64
N PHE A 97 -3.82 -15.50 -0.31
CA PHE A 97 -3.91 -14.04 -0.46
C PHE A 97 -5.29 -13.50 -0.08
N THR A 98 -6.09 -14.26 0.66
CA THR A 98 -7.39 -13.81 1.18
C THR A 98 -7.25 -13.26 2.59
N TYR A 99 -7.31 -11.93 2.71
CA TYR A 99 -7.10 -11.23 3.99
C TYR A 99 -8.39 -10.88 4.74
N PHE A 100 -9.54 -10.93 4.06
CA PHE A 100 -10.85 -10.56 4.61
C PHE A 100 -11.75 -11.80 4.73
N PRO A 101 -11.89 -12.41 5.93
CA PRO A 101 -12.62 -13.67 6.09
C PRO A 101 -14.08 -13.62 5.62
N ASN A 102 -14.75 -12.49 5.85
CA ASN A 102 -16.16 -12.30 5.48
C ASN A 102 -16.34 -11.81 4.03
N GLN A 103 -15.27 -11.40 3.35
CA GLN A 103 -15.29 -10.80 2.02
C GLN A 103 -14.10 -11.31 1.20
N PRO A 104 -14.05 -12.62 0.86
CA PRO A 104 -12.87 -13.25 0.26
C PRO A 104 -12.54 -12.75 -1.16
N SER A 105 -13.45 -11.98 -1.78
CA SER A 105 -13.19 -11.31 -3.06
C SER A 105 -12.49 -9.96 -2.90
N GLN A 106 -12.41 -9.42 -1.68
CA GLN A 106 -11.72 -8.17 -1.42
C GLN A 106 -10.23 -8.39 -1.15
N GLY A 107 -9.43 -7.44 -1.63
CA GLY A 107 -8.00 -7.37 -1.42
C GLY A 107 -7.46 -6.06 -1.97
N GLY A 108 -6.14 -5.88 -1.96
CA GLY A 108 -5.45 -4.82 -2.68
C GLY A 108 -5.05 -5.24 -4.09
N PRO A 109 -4.12 -4.50 -4.72
CA PRO A 109 -3.61 -4.79 -6.06
C PRO A 109 -2.90 -6.14 -6.14
N ARG A 110 -2.96 -6.80 -7.31
CA ARG A 110 -2.29 -8.10 -7.56
C ARG A 110 -0.77 -8.03 -7.41
N GLN A 111 -0.19 -6.89 -7.77
CA GLN A 111 1.26 -6.63 -7.73
C GLN A 111 1.79 -6.48 -6.30
N ALA A 112 0.89 -6.37 -5.33
CA ALA A 112 1.20 -6.30 -3.91
C ALA A 112 0.61 -7.52 -3.18
N ASP A 113 0.52 -8.67 -3.84
CA ASP A 113 0.01 -9.92 -3.26
C ASP A 113 -1.39 -9.76 -2.64
N TYR A 114 -2.22 -8.94 -3.27
CA TYR A 114 -3.56 -8.56 -2.80
C TYR A 114 -3.56 -7.86 -1.42
N CYS A 115 -2.44 -7.33 -0.96
CA CYS A 115 -2.37 -6.51 0.24
C CYS A 115 -2.93 -5.11 -0.02
N PRO A 116 -3.94 -4.65 0.74
CA PRO A 116 -4.43 -3.29 0.62
C PRO A 116 -3.39 -2.29 1.12
N LEU A 117 -3.16 -1.24 0.34
CA LEU A 117 -2.13 -0.24 0.58
C LEU A 117 -2.63 1.17 0.26
N PHE A 118 -1.96 2.18 0.78
CA PHE A 118 -2.24 3.59 0.48
C PHE A 118 -1.68 3.96 -0.90
N GLY A 119 -2.45 3.76 -1.97
CA GLY A 119 -1.96 3.88 -3.35
C GLY A 119 -2.92 4.52 -4.33
N SER A 120 -4.12 4.94 -3.90
CA SER A 120 -5.10 5.60 -4.77
C SER A 120 -5.22 7.07 -4.41
N THR A 121 -5.24 7.93 -5.42
CA THR A 121 -5.70 9.31 -5.22
C THR A 121 -7.20 9.29 -4.87
N TYR A 122 -7.63 10.27 -4.09
CA TYR A 122 -9.02 10.42 -3.69
C TYR A 122 -9.38 11.90 -3.62
N ALA A 123 -10.66 12.18 -3.84
CA ALA A 123 -11.23 13.52 -3.93
C ALA A 123 -10.71 14.36 -5.13
N GLY A 124 -11.51 15.34 -5.56
CA GLY A 124 -11.12 16.34 -6.57
C GLY A 124 -10.29 17.47 -5.96
N LEU A 125 -9.38 17.13 -5.06
CA LEU A 125 -8.52 18.08 -4.36
C LEU A 125 -7.30 18.42 -5.22
N GLU A 126 -6.81 19.65 -5.08
CA GLU A 126 -5.59 20.07 -5.75
C GLU A 126 -4.38 19.34 -5.15
N PRO A 127 -3.26 19.20 -5.88
CA PRO A 127 -2.07 18.52 -5.39
C PRO A 127 -1.52 19.08 -4.05
N GLU A 128 -1.70 20.38 -3.82
CA GLU A 128 -1.29 21.10 -2.61
C GLU A 128 -2.11 20.65 -1.39
N ASP A 129 -3.40 20.41 -1.58
CA ASP A 129 -4.33 19.89 -0.57
C ASP A 129 -4.12 18.38 -0.29
N LEU A 130 -3.23 17.72 -1.03
CA LEU A 130 -2.82 16.35 -0.77
C LEU A 130 -1.40 16.28 -0.17
N ASP A 131 -0.73 17.39 0.14
CA ASP A 131 0.59 17.35 0.76
C ASP A 131 0.49 16.87 2.22
N CYS A 132 1.11 15.72 2.51
CA CYS A 132 1.13 15.12 3.85
C CYS A 132 2.12 15.78 4.81
N ARG A 133 2.99 16.66 4.31
CA ARG A 133 4.01 17.36 5.11
C ARG A 133 3.47 18.65 5.70
N ASP A 134 2.35 19.15 5.18
CA ASP A 134 1.68 20.33 5.70
C ASP A 134 0.74 19.97 6.86
N SER A 135 1.12 20.34 8.07
CA SER A 135 0.29 20.16 9.27
C SER A 135 -1.03 20.95 9.26
N GLY A 136 -1.13 22.01 8.45
CA GLY A 136 -2.36 22.79 8.25
C GLY A 136 -3.35 22.12 7.29
N ASN A 137 -2.86 21.18 6.49
CA ASN A 137 -3.64 20.34 5.59
C ASN A 137 -4.25 19.17 6.36
N VAL A 138 -5.07 19.48 7.37
CA VAL A 138 -5.90 18.47 8.04
C VAL A 138 -7.01 18.04 7.08
N ASP A 139 -7.35 16.75 7.05
CA ASP A 139 -8.49 16.26 6.27
C ASP A 139 -9.76 16.97 6.77
N ARG A 140 -10.13 18.04 6.06
CA ARG A 140 -11.45 18.65 6.20
C ARG A 140 -12.40 17.64 5.59
N ILE A 141 -12.99 16.81 6.45
CA ILE A 141 -14.06 15.89 6.07
C ILE A 141 -15.15 16.75 5.42
N ASN A 142 -15.13 16.82 4.09
CA ASN A 142 -16.15 17.48 3.32
C ASN A 142 -17.30 16.47 3.23
N LEU A 143 -18.16 16.52 4.25
CA LEU A 143 -19.30 15.63 4.51
C LEU A 143 -20.37 15.59 3.40
N TYR A 144 -20.07 16.16 2.22
CA TYR A 144 -21.01 16.40 1.12
C TYR A 144 -20.64 15.72 -0.20
N SER A 145 -19.52 14.98 -0.30
CA SER A 145 -19.08 14.36 -1.56
C SER A 145 -19.24 12.84 -1.65
N GLU A 146 -19.81 12.19 -0.64
CA GLU A 146 -20.14 10.75 -0.69
C GLU A 146 -21.66 10.57 -0.57
N TYR A 147 -22.37 10.83 -1.68
CA TYR A 147 -23.69 10.29 -2.01
C TYR A 147 -23.68 9.81 -3.46
#